data_AF-A0AAD8YMC6-F1
#
_entry.id   AF-A0AAD8YMC6-F1
#
_cell.length_a   1.000
_cell.length_b   1.000
_cell.length_c   1.000
_cell.angle_alpha   90.00
_cell.angle_beta   90.00
_cell.angle_gamma   90.00
#
_symmetry.space_group_name_H-M   'P 1'
#
loop_
_entity.id
_entity.type
_entity.pdbx_description
1 polymer ?
#
loop_
_entity_poly.entity_id
_entity_poly.type
_entity_poly.pdbx_seq_one_letter_code
_entity_poly.pdbx_strand_id
1 'polypeptide(L)'
;MTNTKLLNLSSSANSAKILFATDEWFASAENILSPYPPTFIADLYCPEGKVMDGWETRRKRTEGHDWCVVKLGCGDDSSGPMMIESVELDTAYFTGNQTPRVSIEAMKITRNEQDCNYIGNDDYLYNWMPGAISRLASGKSFQGTGQSTDAIRRAHAACQAVALNTTKQLSGAWITILPMVELQPGYEESRYHKFQLDTNVKRKLVDIGGVTHIRLNYYPDGGVARMKIWDIHQQTSSRQNHAAIAAASTIHPHSLTSSTTPPPSSKRYHQPELSSVLHGGKGLACSNKHYGVPSNLIRTTLGVDMGDGWETARHPHRPAVITKDPVTGLQDTPLMDWAVLKLGMGGVVEKVGHSDSKGGVERIIIDTRHFKGNFPESVSIDACCCSNLSDDVVCASAAADNNCSSVVEWFPLLKRTALSADAEHEFLRDDGKMIVNGSRGVTHVRVSIYPDGGLSRVRIYGHPFSKKDSNEERLISHL
;
A
#
# COMPACT_ATOMS: atom_id res chain seq x y z
N MET A 1 44.35 20.93 3.36
CA MET A 1 43.20 20.15 2.88
C MET A 1 41.94 20.88 3.31
N THR A 2 41.28 21.57 2.39
CA THR A 2 39.99 22.25 2.66
C THR A 2 38.93 21.19 2.90
N ASN A 3 38.32 21.19 4.09
CA ASN A 3 37.27 20.25 4.46
C ASN A 3 35.97 20.68 3.75
N THR A 4 35.72 20.12 2.57
CA THR A 4 34.54 20.44 1.75
C THR A 4 33.28 19.95 2.46
N LYS A 5 32.57 20.86 3.14
CA LYS A 5 31.33 20.53 3.85
C LYS A 5 30.18 20.44 2.84
N LEU A 6 29.65 19.24 2.65
CA LEU A 6 28.46 19.03 1.81
C LEU A 6 27.22 19.62 2.48
N LEU A 7 26.40 20.33 1.71
CA LEU A 7 25.12 20.91 2.15
C LEU A 7 23.97 20.02 1.68
N ASN A 8 23.04 19.68 2.57
CA ASN A 8 21.83 18.92 2.20
C ASN A 8 20.72 19.86 1.72
N LEU A 9 20.56 20.01 0.41
CA LEU A 9 19.57 20.88 -0.23
C LEU A 9 18.11 20.45 -0.02
N SER A 10 17.85 19.18 0.30
CA SER A 10 16.49 18.69 0.58
C SER A 10 16.12 18.75 2.06
N SER A 11 17.00 19.24 2.94
CA SER A 11 16.70 19.39 4.36
C SER A 11 15.70 20.52 4.61
N SER A 12 14.67 20.27 5.40
CA SER A 12 13.75 21.31 5.87
C SER A 12 14.45 22.36 6.75
N ALA A 13 15.55 21.99 7.44
CA ALA A 13 16.40 22.95 8.16
C ALA A 13 17.10 23.96 7.22
N ASN A 14 17.18 23.64 5.92
CA ASN A 14 17.69 24.54 4.89
C ASN A 14 16.55 25.16 4.06
N SER A 15 15.30 25.11 4.57
CA SER A 15 14.08 25.63 3.93
C SER A 15 13.59 24.87 2.70
N ALA A 16 13.99 23.60 2.51
CA ALA A 16 13.38 22.74 1.49
C ALA A 16 11.90 22.49 1.81
N LYS A 17 11.05 22.42 0.78
CA LYS A 17 9.60 22.24 0.94
C LYS A 17 9.02 21.28 -0.08
N ILE A 18 8.07 20.44 0.35
CA ILE A 18 7.22 19.69 -0.57
C ILE A 18 6.17 20.65 -1.15
N LEU A 19 6.00 20.61 -2.46
CA LEU A 19 4.98 21.39 -3.18
C LEU A 19 3.75 20.54 -3.48
N PHE A 20 3.97 19.26 -3.75
CA PHE A 20 2.94 18.31 -4.13
C PHE A 20 3.42 16.89 -3.86
N ALA A 21 2.48 16.03 -3.49
CA ALA A 21 2.65 14.58 -3.44
C ALA A 21 1.35 13.96 -3.96
N THR A 22 1.45 12.87 -4.74
CA THR A 22 0.28 12.18 -5.29
C THR A 22 -0.59 11.58 -4.19
N ASP A 23 0.03 11.05 -3.15
CA ASP A 23 -0.64 10.34 -2.06
C ASP A 23 0.17 10.46 -0.76
N GLU A 24 -0.49 10.62 0.37
CA GLU A 24 0.11 10.79 1.70
C GLU A 24 -0.72 10.08 2.77
N TRP A 25 -1.30 8.94 2.40
CA TRP A 25 -2.27 8.26 3.25
C TRP A 25 -1.63 7.75 4.54
N PHE A 26 -0.54 6.99 4.43
CA PHE A 26 0.08 6.34 5.58
C PHE A 26 1.07 7.26 6.28
N ALA A 27 1.79 8.12 5.55
CA ALA A 27 2.67 9.11 6.15
C ALA A 27 2.93 10.30 5.21
N SER A 28 3.18 11.48 5.81
CA SER A 28 3.38 12.77 5.14
C SER A 28 4.66 12.81 4.31
N ALA A 29 4.64 13.43 3.12
CA ALA A 29 5.81 13.59 2.28
C ALA A 29 6.89 14.48 2.91
N GLU A 30 6.53 15.42 3.79
CA GLU A 30 7.43 16.31 4.51
C GLU A 30 8.46 15.55 5.36
N ASN A 31 8.11 14.35 5.83
CA ASN A 31 8.98 13.54 6.69
C ASN A 31 10.30 13.20 6.00
N ILE A 32 10.32 13.06 4.66
CA ILE A 32 11.56 12.75 3.93
C ILE A 32 12.58 13.90 3.96
N LEU A 33 12.13 15.12 4.25
CA LEU A 33 12.95 16.33 4.36
C LEU A 33 13.47 16.56 5.79
N SER A 34 13.05 15.75 6.76
CA SER A 34 13.42 15.93 8.17
C SER A 34 14.95 15.86 8.36
N PRO A 35 15.55 16.78 9.13
CA PRO A 35 16.98 16.76 9.42
C PRO A 35 17.35 15.69 10.48
N TYR A 36 16.35 15.08 11.11
CA TYR A 36 16.54 14.09 12.18
C TYR A 36 16.50 12.67 11.63
N PRO A 37 17.22 11.72 12.26
CA PRO A 37 17.07 10.31 11.96
C PRO A 37 15.61 9.84 12.06
N PRO A 38 15.18 8.86 11.25
CA PRO A 38 13.87 8.22 11.38
C PRO A 38 13.69 7.56 12.74
N THR A 39 12.43 7.40 13.17
CA THR A 39 12.04 6.70 14.40
C THR A 39 10.91 5.69 14.16
N PHE A 40 10.76 4.68 15.03
CA PHE A 40 9.71 3.67 14.93
C PHE A 40 9.30 3.10 16.27
N ILE A 41 7.99 2.88 16.43
CA ILE A 41 7.38 2.30 17.62
C ILE A 41 6.55 1.10 17.15
N ALA A 42 6.98 -0.12 17.51
CA ALA A 42 6.47 -1.38 16.96
C ALA A 42 4.96 -1.61 17.17
N ASP A 43 4.39 -1.09 18.25
CA ASP A 43 2.98 -1.28 18.60
C ASP A 43 2.11 -0.05 18.35
N LEU A 44 2.67 1.02 17.76
CA LEU A 44 1.92 2.24 17.48
C LEU A 44 1.16 2.15 16.14
N TYR A 45 -0.16 2.32 16.22
CA TYR A 45 -1.08 2.41 15.09
C TYR A 45 -1.96 3.66 15.21
N CYS A 46 -2.38 4.18 14.08
CA CYS A 46 -3.31 5.30 13.94
C CYS A 46 -4.47 4.90 13.01
N PRO A 47 -5.54 5.70 12.88
CA PRO A 47 -6.69 5.37 12.03
C PRO A 47 -6.34 5.10 10.56
N GLU A 48 -5.24 5.67 10.07
CA GLU A 48 -4.74 5.52 8.70
C GLU A 48 -3.89 4.26 8.52
N GLY A 49 -3.29 3.73 9.60
CA GLY A 49 -2.51 2.49 9.62
C GLY A 49 -1.32 2.50 10.59
N LYS A 50 -0.28 1.73 10.25
CA LYS A 50 0.97 1.70 11.01
C LYS A 50 1.63 3.08 10.96
N VAL A 51 2.05 3.62 12.11
CA VAL A 51 2.75 4.91 12.14
C VAL A 51 4.19 4.73 11.67
N MET A 52 4.56 5.42 10.58
CA MET A 52 5.88 5.38 9.97
C MET A 52 6.50 6.79 9.90
N ASP A 53 7.79 6.92 10.24
CA ASP A 53 8.55 8.16 10.14
C ASP A 53 9.23 8.28 8.76
N GLY A 54 8.40 8.57 7.75
CA GLY A 54 8.80 8.70 6.35
C GLY A 54 7.64 9.22 5.50
N TRP A 55 7.80 9.21 4.18
CA TRP A 55 6.66 9.32 3.25
C TRP A 55 6.19 7.91 2.90
N GLU A 56 4.89 7.64 3.01
CA GLU A 56 4.32 6.35 2.61
C GLU A 56 2.95 6.53 1.94
N THR A 57 2.83 5.96 0.74
CA THR A 57 1.61 6.02 -0.09
C THR A 57 0.75 4.76 0.04
N ARG A 58 -0.53 4.84 -0.33
CA ARG A 58 -1.40 3.65 -0.48
C ARG A 58 -0.82 2.65 -1.47
N ARG A 59 -1.22 1.38 -1.35
CA ARG A 59 -0.90 0.39 -2.39
C ARG A 59 -1.60 0.80 -3.69
N LYS A 60 -0.85 0.92 -4.78
CA LYS A 60 -1.39 1.32 -6.07
C LYS A 60 -2.16 0.16 -6.69
N ARG A 61 -3.28 0.50 -7.32
CA ARG A 61 -4.22 -0.42 -8.00
C ARG A 61 -4.62 0.08 -9.40
N THR A 62 -4.04 1.20 -9.82
CA THR A 62 -4.31 1.88 -11.09
C THR A 62 -3.01 2.15 -11.80
N GLU A 63 -3.08 2.44 -13.09
CA GLU A 63 -1.93 2.80 -13.91
C GLU A 63 -1.14 3.98 -13.33
N GLY A 64 0.15 4.00 -13.64
CA GLY A 64 1.10 5.01 -13.17
C GLY A 64 1.75 4.69 -11.83
N HIS A 65 2.43 5.69 -11.28
CA HIS A 65 3.34 5.55 -10.13
C HIS A 65 3.21 6.77 -9.22
N ASP A 66 3.66 6.70 -7.97
CA ASP A 66 3.54 7.82 -7.03
C ASP A 66 4.73 8.77 -7.13
N TRP A 67 4.51 10.07 -6.91
CA TRP A 67 5.57 11.06 -7.02
C TRP A 67 5.30 12.31 -6.19
N CYS A 68 6.38 13.00 -5.83
CA CYS A 68 6.32 14.29 -5.17
C CYS A 68 7.27 15.29 -5.84
N VAL A 69 6.98 16.58 -5.67
CA VAL A 69 7.85 17.68 -6.13
C VAL A 69 8.35 18.44 -4.93
N VAL A 70 9.65 18.67 -4.91
CA VAL A 70 10.36 19.33 -3.82
C VAL A 70 11.02 20.59 -4.36
N LYS A 71 10.75 21.72 -3.70
CA LYS A 71 11.57 22.93 -3.79
C LYS A 71 12.80 22.71 -2.90
N LEU A 72 13.99 22.78 -3.49
CA LEU A 72 15.24 22.68 -2.75
C LEU A 72 15.47 23.93 -1.90
N GLY A 73 16.04 23.75 -0.71
CA GLY A 73 16.40 24.79 0.23
C GLY A 73 17.66 25.54 -0.16
N CYS A 74 17.79 26.81 0.26
CA CYS A 74 18.87 27.75 -0.17
C CYS A 74 18.81 28.15 -1.66
N GLY A 75 17.63 28.16 -2.27
CA GLY A 75 17.42 28.42 -3.70
C GLY A 75 16.84 29.78 -4.03
N ASP A 76 17.18 30.80 -3.25
CA ASP A 76 16.95 32.19 -3.67
C ASP A 76 18.09 32.66 -4.59
N ASP A 77 17.82 33.68 -5.41
CA ASP A 77 18.76 34.19 -6.41
C ASP A 77 20.10 34.66 -5.80
N SER A 78 20.15 34.87 -4.47
CA SER A 78 21.34 35.23 -3.70
C SER A 78 22.29 34.07 -3.36
N SER A 79 21.84 32.82 -3.45
CA SER A 79 22.60 31.65 -2.97
C SER A 79 23.45 30.96 -4.05
N GLY A 80 23.36 31.40 -5.31
CA GLY A 80 24.12 30.85 -6.44
C GLY A 80 23.58 29.51 -6.95
N PRO A 81 24.20 28.95 -8.01
CA PRO A 81 23.72 27.73 -8.67
C PRO A 81 23.94 26.49 -7.78
N MET A 82 22.86 25.76 -7.47
CA MET A 82 22.95 24.49 -6.73
C MET A 82 23.46 23.36 -7.61
N MET A 83 24.60 22.77 -7.25
CA MET A 83 25.23 21.70 -8.02
C MET A 83 25.10 20.37 -7.27
N ILE A 84 24.19 19.50 -7.72
CA ILE A 84 24.02 18.20 -7.07
C ILE A 84 25.27 17.35 -7.29
N GLU A 85 25.86 16.92 -6.18
CA GLU A 85 27.01 16.03 -6.14
C GLU A 85 26.57 14.57 -5.99
N SER A 86 25.67 14.30 -5.05
CA SER A 86 25.15 12.96 -4.77
C SER A 86 23.74 12.99 -4.17
N VAL A 87 23.07 11.85 -4.27
CA VAL A 87 21.74 11.60 -3.71
C VAL A 87 21.86 10.50 -2.66
N GLU A 88 21.15 10.65 -1.54
CA GLU A 88 20.96 9.58 -0.55
C GLU A 88 19.47 9.34 -0.29
N LEU A 89 19.07 8.07 -0.27
CA LEU A 89 17.70 7.63 0.03
C LEU A 89 17.70 6.58 1.15
N ASP A 90 16.95 6.85 2.20
CA ASP A 90 16.89 6.03 3.41
C ASP A 90 15.57 5.25 3.45
N THR A 91 15.60 3.93 3.53
CA THR A 91 14.40 3.07 3.66
C THR A 91 14.19 2.59 5.10
N ALA A 92 14.73 3.31 6.07
CA ALA A 92 14.62 3.00 7.47
C ALA A 92 13.20 2.65 7.93
N TYR A 93 13.05 1.51 8.61
CA TYR A 93 11.83 0.92 9.16
C TYR A 93 10.88 0.34 8.09
N PHE A 94 11.13 0.61 6.81
CA PHE A 94 10.36 0.06 5.71
C PHE A 94 10.92 -1.31 5.29
N THR A 95 10.62 -2.37 6.05
CA THR A 95 11.15 -3.75 5.86
C THR A 95 10.39 -4.59 4.82
N GLY A 96 9.27 -4.08 4.32
CA GLY A 96 8.43 -4.74 3.31
C GLY A 96 7.43 -3.81 2.64
N ASN A 97 7.28 -2.58 3.16
CA ASN A 97 6.44 -1.52 2.62
C ASN A 97 7.25 -0.39 1.96
N GLN A 98 8.56 -0.57 1.74
CA GLN A 98 9.37 0.36 0.98
C GLN A 98 8.93 0.44 -0.48
N THR A 99 9.23 1.56 -1.15
CA THR A 99 9.10 1.61 -2.60
C THR A 99 10.12 0.67 -3.26
N PRO A 100 9.72 -0.25 -4.16
CA PRO A 100 10.66 -1.17 -4.79
C PRO A 100 11.71 -0.47 -5.66
N ARG A 101 11.30 0.60 -6.35
CA ARG A 101 12.15 1.36 -7.27
C ARG A 101 11.89 2.85 -7.16
N VAL A 102 12.90 3.64 -7.52
CA VAL A 102 12.83 5.10 -7.53
C VAL A 102 13.56 5.72 -8.71
N SER A 103 13.14 6.91 -9.12
CA SER A 103 13.93 7.78 -10.00
C SER A 103 13.80 9.24 -9.54
N ILE A 104 14.80 10.05 -9.86
CA ILE A 104 14.78 11.48 -9.53
C ILE A 104 15.10 12.29 -10.79
N GLU A 105 14.29 13.32 -10.99
CA GLU A 105 14.54 14.35 -11.99
C GLU A 105 14.73 15.70 -11.32
N ALA A 106 15.50 16.57 -11.95
CA ALA A 106 15.75 17.92 -11.45
C ALA A 106 15.55 18.96 -12.54
N MET A 107 15.23 20.18 -12.14
CA MET A 107 15.15 21.32 -13.05
C MET A 107 15.54 22.63 -12.37
N LYS A 108 15.88 23.62 -13.20
CA LYS A 108 15.96 25.02 -12.81
C LYS A 108 14.68 25.73 -13.21
N ILE A 109 14.13 26.51 -12.28
CA ILE A 109 13.07 27.46 -12.53
C ILE A 109 13.67 28.83 -12.26
N THR A 110 13.76 29.67 -13.30
CA THR A 110 14.30 31.04 -13.21
C THR A 110 13.16 32.05 -13.10
N ARG A 111 13.32 33.04 -12.23
CA ARG A 111 12.43 34.21 -12.16
C ARG A 111 12.85 35.21 -13.24
N ASN A 112 11.88 35.75 -13.98
CA ASN A 112 12.13 36.80 -14.95
C ASN A 112 11.63 38.13 -14.35
N GLU A 113 12.51 39.12 -14.17
CA GLU A 113 12.16 40.41 -13.52
C GLU A 113 11.05 41.18 -14.26
N GLN A 114 10.84 40.91 -15.55
CA GLN A 114 9.77 41.53 -16.34
C GLN A 114 8.37 40.95 -16.07
N ASP A 115 8.27 39.73 -15.50
CA ASP A 115 7.00 39.10 -15.12
C ASP A 115 6.48 39.59 -13.76
N CYS A 116 7.30 40.30 -12.99
CA CYS A 116 7.02 40.78 -11.62
C CYS A 116 6.00 41.93 -11.55
N ASN A 117 5.71 42.60 -12.67
CA ASN A 117 4.77 43.73 -12.72
C ASN A 117 3.29 43.31 -12.85
N TYR A 118 3.00 42.01 -12.98
CA TYR A 118 1.66 41.47 -12.79
C TYR A 118 1.52 41.01 -11.34
N ILE A 119 0.82 41.81 -10.53
CA ILE A 119 0.40 41.48 -9.17
C ILE A 119 -0.45 40.20 -9.24
N GLY A 120 0.19 39.03 -9.10
CA GLY A 120 -0.47 37.73 -9.17
C GLY A 120 0.38 36.54 -9.66
N ASN A 121 1.62 36.71 -10.12
CA ASN A 121 2.35 35.61 -10.79
C ASN A 121 3.76 35.32 -10.24
N ASP A 122 3.87 35.13 -8.92
CA ASP A 122 5.10 34.62 -8.29
C ASP A 122 5.10 33.07 -8.29
N ASP A 123 6.16 32.46 -8.83
CA ASP A 123 6.40 31.02 -9.03
C ASP A 123 5.29 30.25 -9.81
N TYR A 124 5.44 30.18 -11.14
CA TYR A 124 4.54 29.47 -12.07
C TYR A 124 4.14 28.06 -11.62
N LEU A 125 5.08 27.30 -11.04
CA LEU A 125 4.80 25.96 -10.55
C LEU A 125 3.85 25.99 -9.33
N TYR A 126 3.98 26.96 -8.43
CA TYR A 126 3.17 27.02 -7.20
C TYR A 126 1.74 27.45 -7.47
N ASN A 127 1.53 28.31 -8.48
CA ASN A 127 0.19 28.73 -8.88
C ASN A 127 -0.56 27.63 -9.65
N TRP A 128 0.15 26.81 -10.42
CA TRP A 128 -0.47 25.79 -11.28
C TRP A 128 -0.59 24.42 -10.61
N MET A 129 0.18 24.19 -9.55
CA MET A 129 0.19 22.92 -8.82
C MET A 129 -0.91 22.90 -7.75
N PRO A 130 -1.86 21.94 -7.80
CA PRO A 130 -2.96 21.87 -6.84
C PRO A 130 -2.47 21.80 -5.40
N GLY A 131 -2.95 22.71 -4.56
CA GLY A 131 -2.67 22.72 -3.12
C GLY A 131 -1.30 23.27 -2.72
N ALA A 132 -0.42 23.62 -3.66
CA ALA A 132 0.95 24.06 -3.35
C ALA A 132 0.98 25.33 -2.50
N ILE A 133 0.17 26.36 -2.82
CA ILE A 133 0.08 27.60 -2.03
C ILE A 133 -0.35 27.30 -0.58
N SER A 134 -1.39 26.49 -0.40
CA SER A 134 -1.89 26.11 0.93
C SER A 134 -0.81 25.38 1.73
N ARG A 135 -0.09 24.45 1.09
CA ARG A 135 0.96 23.65 1.71
C ARG A 135 2.18 24.49 2.09
N LEU A 136 2.55 25.47 1.26
CA LEU A 136 3.62 26.40 1.54
C LEU A 136 3.29 27.33 2.71
N ALA A 137 2.02 27.73 2.84
CA ALA A 137 1.52 28.59 3.91
C ALA A 137 1.41 27.85 5.26
N SER A 138 0.89 26.61 5.26
CA SER A 138 0.79 25.79 6.47
C SER A 138 2.13 25.20 6.91
N GLY A 139 3.07 25.04 5.97
CA GLY A 139 4.35 24.35 6.18
C GLY A 139 4.22 22.85 6.44
N LYS A 140 3.02 22.28 6.29
CA LYS A 140 2.70 20.86 6.53
C LYS A 140 1.55 20.40 5.64
N SER A 141 1.59 19.14 5.20
CA SER A 141 0.39 18.42 4.76
C SER A 141 -0.20 17.60 5.91
N PHE A 142 -1.27 16.87 5.61
CA PHE A 142 -1.95 16.00 6.55
C PHE A 142 -1.85 14.55 6.07
N GLN A 143 -1.43 13.67 6.98
CA GLN A 143 -1.55 12.23 6.81
C GLN A 143 -3.02 11.86 6.53
N GLY A 144 -3.24 10.78 5.76
CA GLY A 144 -4.58 10.33 5.38
C GLY A 144 -5.13 11.02 4.12
N THR A 145 -4.31 11.78 3.41
CA THR A 145 -4.72 12.50 2.20
C THR A 145 -4.21 11.85 0.92
N GLY A 146 -4.86 12.13 -0.21
CA GLY A 146 -4.38 11.74 -1.53
C GLY A 146 -5.07 12.56 -2.61
N GLN A 147 -4.36 12.80 -3.71
CA GLN A 147 -4.81 13.67 -4.79
C GLN A 147 -5.77 12.93 -5.71
N SER A 148 -6.79 13.64 -6.20
CA SER A 148 -7.66 13.08 -7.23
C SER A 148 -6.91 12.90 -8.55
N THR A 149 -7.38 11.99 -9.41
CA THR A 149 -6.80 11.78 -10.75
C THR A 149 -6.68 13.08 -11.54
N ASP A 150 -7.69 13.95 -11.44
CA ASP A 150 -7.65 15.28 -12.08
C ASP A 150 -6.61 16.22 -11.47
N ALA A 151 -6.44 16.20 -10.15
CA ALA A 151 -5.39 16.98 -9.49
C ALA A 151 -3.99 16.48 -9.91
N ILE A 152 -3.78 15.16 -9.97
CA ILE A 152 -2.54 14.54 -10.46
C ILE A 152 -2.29 14.94 -11.91
N ARG A 153 -3.30 14.88 -12.77
CA ARG A 153 -3.21 15.29 -14.18
C ARG A 153 -2.85 16.77 -14.32
N ARG A 154 -3.47 17.65 -13.53
CA ARG A 154 -3.13 19.09 -13.51
C ARG A 154 -1.72 19.35 -13.01
N ALA A 155 -1.28 18.66 -11.95
CA ALA A 155 0.07 18.77 -11.44
C ALA A 155 1.11 18.32 -12.47
N HIS A 156 0.85 17.21 -13.17
CA HIS A 156 1.69 16.75 -14.27
C HIS A 156 1.75 17.76 -15.43
N ALA A 157 0.60 18.30 -15.83
CA ALA A 157 0.53 19.35 -16.85
C ALA A 157 1.28 20.62 -16.42
N ALA A 158 1.24 20.99 -15.14
CA ALA A 158 2.03 22.09 -14.61
C ALA A 158 3.54 21.81 -14.75
N CYS A 159 4.02 20.62 -14.39
CA CYS A 159 5.42 20.23 -14.59
C CYS A 159 5.86 20.31 -16.06
N GLN A 160 4.99 19.90 -17.00
CA GLN A 160 5.27 19.98 -18.44
C GLN A 160 5.26 21.42 -18.96
N ALA A 161 4.28 22.22 -18.55
CA ALA A 161 4.12 23.59 -19.02
C ALA A 161 5.24 24.50 -18.52
N VAL A 162 5.67 24.33 -17.26
CA VAL A 162 6.85 25.03 -16.73
C VAL A 162 8.10 24.64 -17.52
N ALA A 163 8.30 23.36 -17.82
CA ALA A 163 9.43 22.93 -18.62
C ALA A 163 9.47 23.59 -20.02
N LEU A 164 8.33 23.63 -20.71
CA LEU A 164 8.21 24.30 -22.02
C LEU A 164 8.54 25.79 -21.94
N ASN A 165 8.06 26.50 -20.92
CA ASN A 165 8.32 27.93 -20.75
C ASN A 165 9.80 28.21 -20.49
N THR A 166 10.46 27.41 -19.66
CA THR A 166 11.90 27.55 -19.39
C THR A 166 12.76 27.19 -20.62
N THR A 167 12.30 26.30 -21.52
CA THR A 167 13.08 25.92 -22.72
C THR A 167 13.18 27.01 -23.80
N LYS A 168 12.32 28.04 -23.79
CA LYS A 168 12.45 29.19 -24.71
C LYS A 168 13.74 30.00 -24.47
N GLN A 169 14.39 29.81 -23.32
CA GLN A 169 15.74 30.28 -23.00
C GLN A 169 16.63 29.08 -22.61
N LEU A 170 16.95 28.22 -23.58
CA LEU A 170 18.06 27.24 -23.60
C LEU A 170 18.22 26.20 -22.44
N SER A 171 17.34 26.07 -21.42
CA SER A 171 17.65 25.20 -20.26
C SER A 171 16.50 24.43 -19.56
N GLY A 172 15.30 24.34 -20.14
CA GLY A 172 14.08 24.04 -19.36
C GLY A 172 13.56 22.61 -19.17
N ALA A 173 14.22 21.54 -19.63
CA ALA A 173 13.67 20.19 -19.46
C ALA A 173 13.98 19.60 -18.07
N TRP A 174 13.08 18.75 -17.54
CA TRP A 174 13.40 17.89 -16.40
C TRP A 174 14.55 16.95 -16.77
N ILE A 175 15.67 17.06 -16.07
CA ILE A 175 16.85 16.23 -16.28
C ILE A 175 16.77 15.06 -15.30
N THR A 176 16.75 13.82 -15.81
CA THR A 176 16.91 12.63 -14.96
C THR A 176 18.29 12.63 -14.33
N ILE A 177 18.35 12.85 -13.01
CA ILE A 177 19.60 12.85 -12.23
C ILE A 177 19.86 11.52 -11.54
N LEU A 178 18.80 10.71 -11.34
CA LEU A 178 18.87 9.33 -10.91
C LEU A 178 17.90 8.54 -11.80
N PRO A 179 18.39 7.66 -12.70
CA PRO A 179 17.50 6.78 -13.47
C PRO A 179 16.73 5.84 -12.53
N MET A 180 15.79 5.07 -13.10
CA MET A 180 15.04 4.09 -12.30
C MET A 180 15.99 3.03 -11.72
N VAL A 181 16.10 3.00 -10.40
CA VAL A 181 16.95 2.07 -9.65
C VAL A 181 16.13 1.36 -8.57
N GLU A 182 16.54 0.15 -8.21
CA GLU A 182 15.92 -0.62 -7.13
C GLU A 182 16.37 -0.12 -5.76
N LEU A 183 15.46 -0.15 -4.78
CA LEU A 183 15.75 0.05 -3.37
C LEU A 183 15.57 -1.24 -2.59
N GLN A 184 16.38 -1.39 -1.55
CA GLN A 184 16.30 -2.51 -0.62
C GLN A 184 15.42 -2.16 0.59
N PRO A 185 14.67 -3.12 1.18
CA PRO A 185 13.88 -2.92 2.42
C PRO A 185 14.78 -2.52 3.60
N GLY A 186 14.41 -1.61 4.50
CA GLY A 186 15.28 -1.26 5.65
C GLY A 186 14.98 -2.11 6.87
N TYR A 187 15.88 -2.99 7.35
CA TYR A 187 17.19 -2.59 7.88
C TYR A 187 18.32 -3.58 7.82
N GLU A 188 19.53 -3.05 7.68
CA GLU A 188 20.68 -3.61 8.38
C GLU A 188 21.32 -2.44 9.18
N GLU A 189 20.66 -2.06 10.28
CA GLU A 189 21.01 -0.98 11.25
C GLU A 189 20.78 0.50 10.89
N SER A 190 20.48 0.86 9.64
CA SER A 190 19.42 1.85 9.29
C SER A 190 19.50 2.27 7.83
N ARG A 191 19.20 1.31 6.95
CA ARG A 191 19.60 1.27 5.54
C ARG A 191 19.42 2.57 4.73
N TYR A 192 20.56 3.12 4.29
CA TYR A 192 20.74 4.22 3.34
C TYR A 192 21.30 3.73 1.99
N HIS A 193 20.83 4.32 0.89
CA HIS A 193 21.33 4.11 -0.46
C HIS A 193 22.01 5.39 -0.94
N LYS A 194 23.27 5.32 -1.37
CA LYS A 194 24.00 6.48 -1.89
C LYS A 194 24.27 6.34 -3.38
N PHE A 195 23.92 7.37 -4.13
CA PHE A 195 24.06 7.43 -5.57
C PHE A 195 24.94 8.62 -5.96
N GLN A 196 25.96 8.35 -6.78
CA GLN A 196 26.78 9.38 -7.40
C GLN A 196 26.18 9.75 -8.76
N LEU A 197 26.21 11.04 -9.10
CA LEU A 197 25.73 11.51 -10.39
C LEU A 197 26.77 11.25 -11.48
N ASP A 198 26.31 10.81 -12.65
CA ASP A 198 27.15 10.69 -13.84
C ASP A 198 27.75 12.04 -14.24
N THR A 199 29.00 12.03 -14.71
CA THR A 199 29.69 13.26 -15.14
C THR A 199 28.92 14.03 -16.22
N ASN A 200 28.23 13.32 -17.13
CA ASN A 200 27.41 13.94 -18.15
C ASN A 200 26.16 14.62 -17.57
N VAL A 201 25.56 14.05 -16.52
CA VAL A 201 24.44 14.67 -15.80
C VAL A 201 24.95 15.91 -15.08
N LYS A 202 26.07 15.82 -14.35
CA LYS A 202 26.70 16.97 -13.68
C LYS A 202 26.96 18.12 -14.67
N ARG A 203 27.49 17.82 -15.88
CA ARG A 203 27.68 18.82 -16.94
C ARG A 203 26.37 19.49 -17.34
N LYS A 204 25.30 18.72 -17.59
CA LYS A 204 23.98 19.28 -17.90
C LYS A 204 23.45 20.19 -16.79
N LEU A 205 23.67 19.83 -15.52
CA LEU A 205 23.29 20.69 -14.38
C LEU A 205 24.09 21.99 -14.38
N VAL A 206 25.37 21.95 -14.74
CA VAL A 206 26.20 23.15 -14.91
C VAL A 206 25.69 24.01 -16.07
N ASP A 207 25.34 23.40 -17.21
CA ASP A 207 24.88 24.11 -18.41
C ASP A 207 23.58 24.88 -18.16
N ILE A 208 22.69 24.37 -17.31
CA ILE A 208 21.47 25.07 -16.89
C ILE A 208 21.71 26.07 -15.74
N GLY A 209 22.93 26.12 -15.19
CA GLY A 209 23.30 26.99 -14.08
C GLY A 209 22.70 26.53 -12.74
N GLY A 210 22.76 25.23 -12.44
CA GLY A 210 22.28 24.62 -11.21
C GLY A 210 20.80 24.26 -11.23
N VAL A 211 20.28 23.76 -10.10
CA VAL A 211 18.89 23.31 -9.96
C VAL A 211 18.15 24.07 -8.86
N THR A 212 16.82 23.97 -8.86
CA THR A 212 15.95 24.60 -7.83
C THR A 212 14.88 23.64 -7.33
N HIS A 213 14.50 22.66 -8.16
CA HIS A 213 13.41 21.75 -7.89
C HIS A 213 13.80 20.34 -8.31
N ILE A 214 13.25 19.36 -7.58
CA ILE A 214 13.35 17.95 -7.94
C ILE A 214 11.97 17.29 -7.93
N ARG A 215 11.83 16.22 -8.73
CA ARG A 215 10.70 15.31 -8.74
C ARG A 215 11.19 13.93 -8.34
N LEU A 216 10.72 13.42 -7.21
CA LEU A 216 10.98 12.07 -6.73
C LEU A 216 9.83 11.15 -7.16
N ASN A 217 10.15 10.03 -7.78
CA ASN A 217 9.19 9.07 -8.30
C ASN A 217 9.36 7.72 -7.58
N TYR A 218 8.26 7.14 -7.10
CA TYR A 218 8.15 5.80 -6.50
C TYR A 218 7.46 4.86 -7.47
N TYR A 219 8.03 3.69 -7.72
CA TYR A 219 7.49 2.72 -8.67
C TYR A 219 7.13 1.38 -8.01
N PRO A 220 5.84 0.99 -8.01
CA PRO A 220 4.66 1.83 -8.29
C PRO A 220 4.25 2.72 -7.10
N ASP A 221 4.59 2.29 -5.89
CA ASP A 221 4.15 2.83 -4.60
C ASP A 221 5.06 2.33 -3.47
N GLY A 222 4.93 2.88 -2.26
CA GLY A 222 5.68 2.42 -1.09
C GLY A 222 6.07 3.57 -0.18
N GLY A 223 7.13 3.36 0.60
CA GLY A 223 7.71 4.39 1.44
C GLY A 223 9.23 4.52 1.41
N VAL A 224 9.68 5.72 1.79
CA VAL A 224 11.08 6.10 2.05
C VAL A 224 11.09 6.97 3.30
N ALA A 225 12.06 6.76 4.18
CA ALA A 225 12.18 7.48 5.44
C ALA A 225 12.78 8.88 5.24
N ARG A 226 13.88 8.99 4.50
CA ARG A 226 14.59 10.27 4.24
C ARG A 226 15.14 10.36 2.82
N MET A 227 15.25 11.59 2.34
CA MET A 227 15.98 11.93 1.12
C MET A 227 16.97 13.06 1.40
N LYS A 228 18.23 12.87 0.97
CA LYS A 228 19.26 13.91 1.05
C LYS A 228 19.82 14.19 -0.34
N ILE A 229 19.88 15.46 -0.70
CA ILE A 229 20.44 15.95 -1.96
C ILE A 229 21.66 16.79 -1.60
N TRP A 230 22.86 16.30 -1.89
CA TRP A 230 24.11 16.91 -1.44
C TRP A 230 24.70 17.83 -2.50
N ASP A 231 25.13 19.02 -2.08
CA ASP A 231 25.83 20.03 -2.89
C ASP A 231 27.22 20.35 -2.31
N ILE A 232 28.16 20.69 -3.20
CA ILE A 232 29.50 21.21 -2.87
C ILE A 232 29.41 22.74 -2.82
N HIS A 233 29.09 23.29 -1.65
CA HIS A 233 29.04 24.74 -1.48
C HIS A 233 30.30 25.27 -0.77
N GLN A 234 30.99 26.25 -1.37
CA GLN A 234 32.00 27.07 -0.69
C GLN A 234 31.29 28.19 0.08
N GLN A 235 31.24 28.13 1.40
CA GLN A 235 30.52 29.13 2.19
C GLN A 235 31.27 30.47 2.32
N THR A 236 30.55 31.57 2.12
CA THR A 236 30.65 32.77 2.97
C THR A 236 29.44 32.80 3.90
N SER A 237 29.68 33.00 5.20
CA SER A 237 28.73 32.74 6.28
C SER A 237 27.74 33.89 6.54
N SER A 238 26.50 33.54 6.88
CA SER A 238 25.67 34.31 7.82
C SER A 238 24.70 33.37 8.57
N ARG A 239 24.46 33.63 9.86
CA ARG A 239 23.66 32.81 10.82
C ARG A 239 22.32 33.48 11.09
N GLN A 240 21.23 32.73 11.31
CA GLN A 240 20.13 33.04 12.26
C GLN A 240 19.36 31.78 12.74
N ASN A 241 18.69 31.87 13.90
CA ASN A 241 18.12 30.80 14.76
C ASN A 241 16.57 30.85 14.92
N HIS A 242 16.01 29.74 15.47
CA HIS A 242 14.76 29.56 16.26
C HIS A 242 13.41 29.47 15.51
N ALA A 243 12.30 28.81 15.94
CA ALA A 243 11.91 27.86 17.01
C ALA A 243 10.54 27.20 16.66
N ALA A 244 10.09 26.19 17.44
CA ALA A 244 8.92 25.29 17.23
C ALA A 244 7.54 25.81 17.73
N ILE A 245 6.41 25.13 17.39
CA ILE A 245 5.16 24.87 18.18
C ILE A 245 4.13 23.96 17.41
N ALA A 246 3.17 23.35 18.14
CA ALA A 246 2.37 22.12 17.90
C ALA A 246 0.81 22.27 17.70
N ALA A 247 0.15 21.13 17.30
CA ALA A 247 -1.27 20.63 17.47
C ALA A 247 -2.51 21.44 16.91
N ALA A 248 -3.68 20.92 16.45
CA ALA A 248 -4.36 19.61 16.21
C ALA A 248 -5.65 19.72 15.29
N SER A 249 -6.25 18.57 14.94
CA SER A 249 -7.41 18.04 14.10
C SER A 249 -8.68 18.88 13.70
N THR A 250 -9.61 18.50 12.78
CA THR A 250 -10.47 17.26 12.65
C THR A 250 -11.25 17.14 11.30
N ILE A 251 -11.49 15.92 10.77
CA ILE A 251 -12.51 15.53 9.72
C ILE A 251 -13.11 14.12 10.04
N HIS A 252 -14.34 13.81 9.58
CA HIS A 252 -15.17 12.63 9.91
C HIS A 252 -15.14 11.43 8.90
N PRO A 253 -14.78 10.21 9.36
CA PRO A 253 -14.99 8.90 8.70
C PRO A 253 -15.94 7.95 9.51
N HIS A 254 -16.48 6.89 8.91
CA HIS A 254 -17.60 6.06 9.44
C HIS A 254 -18.80 6.84 10.01
N SER A 255 -18.96 8.12 9.62
CA SER A 255 -20.23 8.84 9.77
C SER A 255 -21.24 8.21 8.83
N LEU A 256 -21.96 7.22 9.34
CA LEU A 256 -23.41 7.30 9.56
C LEU A 256 -23.71 6.31 10.69
N THR A 257 -23.75 6.82 11.93
CA THR A 257 -24.54 6.24 13.02
C THR A 257 -26.05 6.36 12.74
N SER A 258 -26.47 6.05 11.52
CA SER A 258 -27.87 5.90 11.12
C SER A 258 -28.13 4.76 10.14
N SER A 259 -27.15 3.89 9.88
CA SER A 259 -27.47 2.58 9.29
C SER A 259 -28.11 1.72 10.37
N THR A 260 -29.45 1.67 10.38
CA THR A 260 -30.25 0.70 11.16
C THR A 260 -29.99 -0.75 10.77
N THR A 261 -29.16 -0.99 9.75
CA THR A 261 -28.71 -2.31 9.33
C THR A 261 -27.33 -2.62 9.91
N PRO A 262 -27.20 -3.62 10.79
CA PRO A 262 -25.91 -4.03 11.34
C PRO A 262 -25.07 -4.74 10.25
N PRO A 263 -23.72 -4.74 10.32
CA PRO A 263 -22.86 -5.33 9.29
C PRO A 263 -23.18 -6.82 9.07
N PRO A 264 -23.02 -7.36 7.84
CA PRO A 264 -23.37 -8.75 7.51
C PRO A 264 -22.90 -9.82 8.50
N SER A 265 -21.69 -9.68 9.04
CA SER A 265 -21.08 -10.60 10.02
C SER A 265 -21.77 -10.59 11.39
N SER A 266 -22.44 -9.48 11.75
CA SER A 266 -23.17 -9.32 13.00
C SER A 266 -24.63 -9.79 12.91
N LYS A 267 -25.13 -10.08 11.71
CA LYS A 267 -26.44 -10.69 11.49
C LYS A 267 -26.33 -12.19 11.75
N ARG A 268 -27.25 -12.74 12.55
CA ARG A 268 -27.37 -14.20 12.69
C ARG A 268 -27.66 -14.82 11.33
N TYR A 269 -26.90 -15.85 10.97
CA TYR A 269 -27.15 -16.68 9.80
C TYR A 269 -27.70 -18.04 10.26
N HIS A 270 -28.57 -18.64 9.46
CA HIS A 270 -29.24 -19.88 9.84
C HIS A 270 -28.27 -21.07 9.90
N GLN A 271 -27.24 -21.07 9.04
CA GLN A 271 -26.14 -22.03 9.12
C GLN A 271 -25.02 -21.54 10.05
N PRO A 272 -24.32 -22.47 10.74
CA PRO A 272 -23.18 -22.12 11.58
C PRO A 272 -21.97 -21.64 10.76
N GLU A 273 -21.07 -20.88 11.40
CA GLU A 273 -19.77 -20.51 10.83
C GLU A 273 -18.79 -21.69 10.92
N LEU A 274 -18.51 -22.33 9.79
CA LEU A 274 -17.57 -23.44 9.65
C LEU A 274 -16.11 -23.04 9.95
N SER A 275 -15.72 -21.81 9.63
CA SER A 275 -14.35 -21.28 9.84
C SER A 275 -14.04 -20.90 11.30
N SER A 276 -15.05 -20.77 12.16
CA SER A 276 -14.89 -20.17 13.48
C SER A 276 -13.90 -20.92 14.37
N VAL A 277 -13.06 -20.19 15.10
CA VAL A 277 -12.19 -20.76 16.15
C VAL A 277 -12.98 -21.47 17.25
N LEU A 278 -14.23 -21.05 17.53
CA LEU A 278 -15.09 -21.71 18.52
C LEU A 278 -15.48 -23.13 18.11
N HIS A 279 -15.49 -23.39 16.81
CA HIS A 279 -15.76 -24.70 16.25
C HIS A 279 -14.47 -25.48 15.96
N GLY A 280 -13.31 -24.98 16.36
CA GLY A 280 -12.00 -25.62 16.15
C GLY A 280 -11.27 -25.18 14.88
N GLY A 281 -11.70 -24.10 14.24
CA GLY A 281 -11.01 -23.52 13.08
C GLY A 281 -9.61 -23.05 13.43
N LYS A 282 -8.67 -23.16 12.49
CA LYS A 282 -7.25 -22.80 12.70
C LYS A 282 -6.68 -22.08 11.48
N GLY A 283 -5.93 -21.01 11.71
CA GLY A 283 -4.98 -20.49 10.73
C GLY A 283 -3.72 -21.36 10.77
N LEU A 284 -3.36 -21.98 9.64
CA LEU A 284 -2.29 -22.97 9.60
C LEU A 284 -0.99 -22.40 9.04
N ALA A 285 -1.03 -21.82 7.85
CA ALA A 285 0.15 -21.36 7.14
C ALA A 285 -0.17 -20.14 6.26
N CYS A 286 0.87 -19.42 5.85
CA CYS A 286 0.77 -18.35 4.86
C CYS A 286 2.08 -18.15 4.10
N SER A 287 2.00 -17.57 2.91
CA SER A 287 3.16 -17.17 2.12
C SER A 287 3.98 -16.05 2.77
N ASN A 288 3.30 -15.08 3.39
CA ASN A 288 3.91 -13.91 4.02
C ASN A 288 3.11 -13.47 5.25
N LYS A 289 3.78 -12.95 6.28
CA LYS A 289 3.19 -12.44 7.53
C LYS A 289 3.92 -11.19 8.00
N HIS A 290 3.86 -10.13 7.21
CA HIS A 290 4.53 -8.87 7.52
C HIS A 290 3.97 -8.25 8.80
N TYR A 291 2.64 -8.12 8.88
CA TYR A 291 1.93 -7.79 10.12
C TYR A 291 0.78 -8.77 10.38
N GLY A 292 0.55 -9.10 11.65
CA GLY A 292 -0.48 -10.06 12.03
C GLY A 292 -0.20 -11.50 11.55
N VAL A 293 -1.18 -12.39 11.76
CA VAL A 293 -1.06 -13.82 11.44
C VAL A 293 -2.36 -14.39 10.88
N PRO A 294 -2.33 -15.48 10.08
CA PRO A 294 -3.55 -16.07 9.51
C PRO A 294 -4.65 -16.43 10.51
N SER A 295 -4.29 -16.82 11.74
CA SER A 295 -5.25 -17.11 12.80
C SER A 295 -6.12 -15.92 13.20
N ASN A 296 -5.68 -14.68 12.91
CA ASN A 296 -6.48 -13.49 13.16
C ASN A 296 -7.72 -13.45 12.26
N LEU A 297 -7.65 -14.02 11.05
CA LEU A 297 -8.75 -14.01 10.07
C LEU A 297 -10.03 -14.68 10.58
N ILE A 298 -9.91 -15.61 11.53
CA ILE A 298 -11.02 -16.43 12.03
C ILE A 298 -11.39 -16.15 13.49
N ARG A 299 -10.81 -15.11 14.12
CA ARG A 299 -11.16 -14.68 15.48
C ARG A 299 -12.63 -14.32 15.57
N THR A 300 -13.29 -14.55 16.71
CA THR A 300 -14.74 -14.28 16.86
C THR A 300 -15.10 -12.80 16.90
N THR A 301 -14.17 -11.96 17.34
CA THR A 301 -14.36 -10.50 17.42
C THR A 301 -14.09 -9.84 16.07
N LEU A 302 -14.66 -8.65 15.88
CA LEU A 302 -14.27 -7.75 14.79
C LEU A 302 -12.83 -7.25 15.01
N GLY A 303 -12.15 -6.87 13.92
CA GLY A 303 -10.82 -6.26 14.00
C GLY A 303 -10.83 -4.98 14.81
N VAL A 304 -9.87 -4.82 15.73
CA VAL A 304 -9.70 -3.56 16.50
C VAL A 304 -8.89 -2.51 15.75
N ASP A 305 -7.89 -2.94 15.00
CA ASP A 305 -7.03 -2.15 14.10
C ASP A 305 -6.43 -3.08 13.01
N MET A 306 -5.47 -2.58 12.22
CA MET A 306 -4.79 -3.37 11.19
C MET A 306 -3.90 -4.50 11.76
N GLY A 307 -3.32 -4.31 12.95
CA GLY A 307 -2.47 -5.32 13.59
C GLY A 307 -3.25 -6.56 14.04
N ASP A 308 -4.56 -6.40 14.26
CA ASP A 308 -5.50 -7.49 14.56
C ASP A 308 -6.02 -8.22 13.29
N GLY A 309 -5.44 -7.98 12.12
CA GLY A 309 -5.71 -8.72 10.88
C GLY A 309 -4.58 -9.66 10.47
N TRP A 310 -4.54 -10.01 9.18
CA TRP A 310 -3.36 -10.59 8.52
C TRP A 310 -2.96 -9.70 7.36
N GLU A 311 -1.71 -9.26 7.33
CA GLU A 311 -1.14 -8.40 6.29
C GLU A 311 0.21 -8.93 5.79
N THR A 312 0.39 -8.78 4.48
CA THR A 312 1.57 -9.22 3.74
C THR A 312 2.42 -8.03 3.31
N ALA A 313 3.72 -8.23 3.11
CA ALA A 313 4.60 -7.19 2.55
C ALA A 313 4.15 -6.79 1.14
N ARG A 314 4.58 -5.63 0.65
CA ARG A 314 4.41 -5.30 -0.78
C ARG A 314 5.28 -6.25 -1.58
N HIS A 315 4.74 -6.83 -2.65
CA HIS A 315 5.48 -7.80 -3.42
C HIS A 315 6.67 -7.10 -4.14
N PRO A 316 7.93 -7.55 -3.97
CA PRO A 316 9.10 -6.84 -4.51
C PRO A 316 9.11 -6.80 -6.04
N HIS A 317 8.53 -7.82 -6.66
CA HIS A 317 8.39 -7.94 -8.12
C HIS A 317 7.15 -7.24 -8.68
N ARG A 318 6.45 -6.38 -7.92
CA ARG A 318 5.37 -5.56 -8.49
C ARG A 318 5.88 -4.81 -9.72
N PRO A 319 5.14 -4.79 -10.84
CA PRO A 319 5.58 -4.06 -12.03
C PRO A 319 5.60 -2.55 -11.77
N ALA A 320 6.48 -1.83 -12.45
CA ALA A 320 6.58 -0.37 -12.32
C ALA A 320 5.32 0.36 -12.79
N VAL A 321 4.58 -0.26 -13.72
CA VAL A 321 3.29 0.20 -14.22
C VAL A 321 2.29 -0.93 -14.01
N ILE A 322 1.22 -0.63 -13.27
CA ILE A 322 0.14 -1.59 -13.03
C ILE A 322 -0.77 -1.64 -14.25
N THR A 323 -1.00 -2.84 -14.80
CA THR A 323 -1.94 -3.09 -15.89
C THR A 323 -3.18 -3.82 -15.38
N LYS A 324 -4.29 -3.68 -16.12
CA LYS A 324 -5.55 -4.38 -15.83
C LYS A 324 -5.89 -5.33 -16.96
N ASP A 325 -6.45 -6.47 -16.59
CA ASP A 325 -7.02 -7.42 -17.54
C ASP A 325 -8.28 -6.77 -18.17
N PRO A 326 -8.38 -6.73 -19.51
CA PRO A 326 -9.46 -6.00 -20.19
C PRO A 326 -10.83 -6.66 -20.06
N VAL A 327 -10.89 -7.95 -19.69
CA VAL A 327 -12.14 -8.73 -19.58
C VAL A 327 -12.71 -8.63 -18.17
N THR A 328 -11.86 -8.80 -17.17
CA THR A 328 -12.23 -8.86 -15.75
C THR A 328 -12.12 -7.50 -15.06
N GLY A 329 -11.32 -6.57 -15.59
CA GLY A 329 -11.02 -5.27 -14.97
C GLY A 329 -10.14 -5.34 -13.71
N LEU A 330 -9.70 -6.54 -13.34
CA LEU A 330 -8.81 -6.82 -12.23
C LEU A 330 -7.36 -6.54 -12.62
N GLN A 331 -6.48 -6.42 -11.64
CA GLN A 331 -5.05 -6.30 -11.92
C GLN A 331 -4.54 -7.54 -12.66
N ASP A 332 -3.90 -7.34 -13.81
CA ASP A 332 -3.26 -8.39 -14.59
C ASP A 332 -1.90 -8.72 -13.95
N THR A 333 -1.90 -9.72 -13.07
CA THR A 333 -0.74 -10.10 -12.29
C THR A 333 -0.82 -11.57 -11.87
N PRO A 334 0.28 -12.33 -11.98
CA PRO A 334 0.38 -13.65 -11.37
C PRO A 334 0.78 -13.58 -9.88
N LEU A 335 1.24 -12.41 -9.40
CA LEU A 335 1.65 -12.22 -8.02
C LEU A 335 0.45 -12.39 -7.09
N MET A 336 0.64 -13.15 -6.02
CA MET A 336 -0.35 -13.34 -4.96
C MET A 336 0.33 -13.75 -3.66
N ASP A 337 -0.34 -13.46 -2.56
CA ASP A 337 -0.07 -14.07 -1.27
C ASP A 337 -1.25 -14.96 -0.85
N TRP A 338 -1.00 -15.96 -0.03
CA TRP A 338 -2.03 -16.91 0.39
C TRP A 338 -1.94 -17.24 1.88
N ALA A 339 -3.09 -17.60 2.45
CA ALA A 339 -3.23 -18.16 3.79
C ALA A 339 -4.08 -19.43 3.75
N VAL A 340 -3.64 -20.48 4.45
CA VAL A 340 -4.39 -21.74 4.62
C VAL A 340 -5.13 -21.72 5.94
N LEU A 341 -6.43 -21.94 5.88
CA LEU A 341 -7.32 -22.06 7.03
C LEU A 341 -7.92 -23.46 7.07
N LYS A 342 -7.91 -24.08 8.24
CA LYS A 342 -8.69 -25.28 8.54
C LYS A 342 -10.05 -24.88 9.08
N LEU A 343 -11.12 -25.44 8.52
CA LEU A 343 -12.46 -25.26 9.06
C LEU A 343 -12.62 -26.07 10.34
N GLY A 344 -13.27 -25.49 11.34
CA GLY A 344 -13.54 -26.15 12.60
C GLY A 344 -14.59 -27.26 12.48
N MET A 345 -15.61 -26.97 11.69
CA MET A 345 -16.54 -27.98 11.20
C MET A 345 -16.34 -28.09 9.69
N GLY A 346 -15.99 -29.28 9.19
CA GLY A 346 -15.93 -29.49 7.75
C GLY A 346 -17.31 -29.27 7.12
N GLY A 347 -17.36 -28.62 5.95
CA GLY A 347 -18.57 -28.54 5.14
C GLY A 347 -18.85 -29.90 4.50
N VAL A 348 -20.10 -30.37 4.50
CA VAL A 348 -20.47 -31.70 3.96
C VAL A 348 -21.62 -31.67 2.99
N VAL A 349 -21.63 -32.66 2.09
CA VAL A 349 -22.73 -32.91 1.16
C VAL A 349 -23.77 -33.81 1.84
N GLU A 350 -24.99 -33.33 2.08
CA GLU A 350 -26.09 -34.24 2.40
C GLU A 350 -26.70 -34.78 1.11
N LYS A 351 -26.78 -36.11 0.99
CA LYS A 351 -27.61 -36.75 -0.03
C LYS A 351 -29.04 -36.82 0.49
N VAL A 352 -29.85 -35.84 0.16
CA VAL A 352 -31.31 -35.93 0.33
C VAL A 352 -31.89 -36.56 -0.95
N GLY A 353 -32.80 -37.52 -0.81
CA GLY A 353 -33.29 -38.34 -1.91
C GLY A 353 -33.71 -37.54 -3.16
N HIS A 354 -33.28 -38.03 -4.33
CA HIS A 354 -33.71 -37.68 -5.71
C HIS A 354 -33.81 -36.20 -6.14
N SER A 355 -33.36 -35.22 -5.33
CA SER A 355 -33.19 -33.83 -5.80
C SER A 355 -31.96 -33.17 -5.17
N ASP A 356 -31.19 -32.48 -6.02
CA ASP A 356 -30.04 -31.61 -5.77
C ASP A 356 -29.53 -31.50 -4.31
N SER A 357 -28.30 -31.96 -4.13
CA SER A 357 -27.50 -31.90 -2.89
C SER A 357 -27.57 -30.55 -2.18
N LYS A 358 -28.36 -30.47 -1.11
CA LYS A 358 -28.31 -29.39 -0.12
C LYS A 358 -27.20 -29.72 0.88
N GLY A 359 -26.05 -29.06 0.78
CA GLY A 359 -24.91 -29.27 1.69
C GLY A 359 -23.71 -28.41 1.30
N GLY A 360 -22.72 -28.29 2.16
CA GLY A 360 -21.45 -27.59 1.93
C GLY A 360 -21.48 -26.11 2.30
N VAL A 361 -20.64 -25.32 1.64
CA VAL A 361 -20.48 -23.87 1.87
C VAL A 361 -21.61 -23.10 1.19
N GLU A 362 -22.25 -22.21 1.93
CA GLU A 362 -23.40 -21.42 1.46
C GLU A 362 -23.14 -19.92 1.44
N ARG A 363 -22.27 -19.45 2.33
CA ARG A 363 -21.99 -18.02 2.50
C ARG A 363 -20.54 -17.82 2.87
N ILE A 364 -19.90 -16.86 2.21
CA ILE A 364 -18.54 -16.42 2.50
C ILE A 364 -18.58 -14.91 2.76
N ILE A 365 -17.89 -14.46 3.80
CA ILE A 365 -17.67 -13.03 4.07
C ILE A 365 -16.17 -12.76 4.09
N ILE A 366 -15.73 -11.78 3.30
CA ILE A 366 -14.37 -11.25 3.31
C ILE A 366 -14.41 -9.84 3.87
N ASP A 367 -13.71 -9.61 4.97
CA ASP A 367 -13.70 -8.33 5.68
C ASP A 367 -12.34 -7.64 5.54
N THR A 368 -12.33 -6.42 5.00
CA THR A 368 -11.15 -5.55 4.86
C THR A 368 -11.12 -4.43 5.91
N ARG A 369 -11.90 -4.54 6.99
CA ARG A 369 -11.94 -3.56 8.08
C ARG A 369 -10.55 -3.10 8.52
N HIS A 370 -10.39 -1.78 8.67
CA HIS A 370 -9.15 -1.05 8.97
C HIS A 370 -8.09 -1.04 7.87
N PHE A 371 -8.16 -1.91 6.86
CA PHE A 371 -7.26 -1.89 5.71
C PHE A 371 -7.74 -0.88 4.66
N LYS A 372 -7.53 0.41 4.94
CA LYS A 372 -8.07 1.50 4.11
C LYS A 372 -7.20 1.83 2.89
N GLY A 373 -5.89 1.73 3.05
CA GLY A 373 -4.91 2.01 1.99
C GLY A 373 -4.24 0.77 1.40
N ASN A 374 -4.27 -0.35 2.13
CA ASN A 374 -3.46 -1.55 1.93
C ASN A 374 -4.29 -2.85 1.91
N PHE A 375 -5.61 -2.78 1.74
CA PHE A 375 -6.41 -3.95 1.38
C PHE A 375 -5.94 -4.52 0.03
N PRO A 376 -6.04 -5.83 -0.21
CA PRO A 376 -5.71 -6.39 -1.52
C PRO A 376 -6.67 -5.89 -2.60
N GLU A 377 -6.21 -5.84 -3.85
CA GLU A 377 -7.06 -5.42 -4.98
C GLU A 377 -8.18 -6.43 -5.21
N SER A 378 -7.87 -7.71 -5.13
CA SER A 378 -8.82 -8.80 -5.26
C SER A 378 -8.46 -10.01 -4.41
N VAL A 379 -9.43 -10.90 -4.23
CA VAL A 379 -9.30 -12.15 -3.48
C VAL A 379 -9.94 -13.30 -4.24
N SER A 380 -9.40 -14.50 -4.08
CA SER A 380 -10.03 -15.77 -4.45
C SER A 380 -9.90 -16.77 -3.31
N ILE A 381 -10.72 -17.82 -3.33
CA ILE A 381 -10.62 -18.93 -2.38
C ILE A 381 -10.64 -20.24 -3.14
N ASP A 382 -9.63 -21.06 -2.91
CA ASP A 382 -9.65 -22.48 -3.25
C ASP A 382 -9.96 -23.31 -2.00
N ALA A 383 -10.51 -24.50 -2.17
CA ALA A 383 -10.88 -25.42 -1.12
C ALA A 383 -10.39 -26.84 -1.42
N CYS A 384 -10.24 -27.65 -0.38
CA CYS A 384 -9.99 -29.08 -0.52
C CYS A 384 -10.77 -29.87 0.56
N CYS A 385 -10.96 -31.17 0.30
CA CYS A 385 -11.62 -32.10 1.22
C CYS A 385 -10.66 -33.23 1.61
N CYS A 386 -9.83 -32.97 2.62
CA CYS A 386 -8.77 -33.87 3.06
C CYS A 386 -8.95 -34.20 4.54
N SER A 387 -9.89 -35.08 4.89
CA SER A 387 -10.10 -35.53 6.28
C SER A 387 -9.02 -36.51 6.75
N ASN A 388 -8.35 -37.18 5.81
CA ASN A 388 -7.42 -38.29 6.10
C ASN A 388 -5.94 -37.88 5.98
N LEU A 389 -5.66 -36.60 5.72
CA LEU A 389 -4.30 -36.07 5.61
C LEU A 389 -4.00 -35.19 6.82
N SER A 390 -2.72 -35.08 7.19
CA SER A 390 -2.29 -34.15 8.23
C SER A 390 -2.30 -32.71 7.70
N ASP A 391 -2.46 -31.75 8.62
CA ASP A 391 -2.47 -30.32 8.32
C ASP A 391 -1.16 -29.88 7.64
N ASP A 392 -0.03 -30.49 7.99
CA ASP A 392 1.29 -30.23 7.39
C ASP A 392 1.34 -30.61 5.89
N VAL A 393 0.76 -31.76 5.52
CA VAL A 393 0.70 -32.21 4.11
C VAL A 393 -0.18 -31.25 3.31
N VAL A 394 -1.30 -30.80 3.89
CA VAL A 394 -2.18 -29.83 3.25
C VAL A 394 -1.45 -28.49 3.05
N CYS A 395 -0.75 -27.99 4.07
CA CYS A 395 0.00 -26.73 3.97
C CYS A 395 1.13 -26.81 2.95
N ALA A 396 1.87 -27.93 2.89
CA ALA A 396 2.94 -28.12 1.92
C ALA A 396 2.41 -28.10 0.47
N SER A 397 1.17 -28.56 0.25
CA SER A 397 0.53 -28.50 -1.08
C SER A 397 0.06 -27.11 -1.49
N ALA A 398 -0.12 -26.17 -0.54
CA ALA A 398 -0.74 -24.88 -0.82
C ALA A 398 0.12 -23.95 -1.69
N ALA A 399 1.44 -24.16 -1.69
CA ALA A 399 2.40 -23.44 -2.54
C ALA A 399 2.57 -24.06 -3.93
N ALA A 400 2.05 -25.26 -4.17
CA ALA A 400 2.21 -25.94 -5.45
C ALA A 400 1.18 -25.43 -6.47
N ASP A 401 1.62 -25.27 -7.72
CA ASP A 401 0.72 -25.00 -8.83
C ASP A 401 -0.27 -26.17 -9.01
N ASN A 402 -1.53 -25.84 -9.31
CA ASN A 402 -2.61 -26.82 -9.51
C ASN A 402 -2.33 -27.84 -10.64
N ASN A 403 -1.29 -27.62 -11.45
CA ASN A 403 -0.84 -28.51 -12.54
C ASN A 403 0.23 -29.53 -12.12
N CYS A 404 0.76 -29.45 -10.89
CA CYS A 404 1.65 -30.48 -10.35
C CYS A 404 0.81 -31.60 -9.71
N SER A 405 1.21 -32.86 -9.89
CA SER A 405 0.54 -34.03 -9.28
C SER A 405 0.68 -33.99 -7.76
N SER A 406 -0.21 -33.24 -7.12
CA SER A 406 -0.32 -33.04 -5.68
C SER A 406 -1.23 -34.12 -5.08
N VAL A 407 -0.91 -34.57 -3.86
CA VAL A 407 -1.78 -35.47 -3.08
C VAL A 407 -3.10 -34.79 -2.67
N VAL A 408 -3.13 -33.45 -2.70
CA VAL A 408 -4.29 -32.61 -2.38
C VAL A 408 -4.88 -32.05 -3.67
N GLU A 409 -6.17 -32.34 -3.90
CA GLU A 409 -6.95 -31.72 -4.97
C GLU A 409 -7.56 -30.40 -4.47
N TRP A 410 -6.94 -29.28 -4.84
CA TRP A 410 -7.51 -27.95 -4.64
C TRP A 410 -8.49 -27.61 -5.76
N PHE A 411 -9.69 -27.14 -5.41
CA PHE A 411 -10.70 -26.70 -6.35
C PHE A 411 -11.17 -25.28 -6.01
N PRO A 412 -11.56 -24.47 -7.00
CA PRO A 412 -12.03 -23.12 -6.73
C PRO A 412 -13.33 -23.17 -5.92
N LEU A 413 -13.40 -22.35 -4.87
CA LEU A 413 -14.58 -22.16 -4.02
C LEU A 413 -15.17 -20.75 -4.19
N LEU A 414 -14.33 -19.71 -4.32
CA LEU A 414 -14.72 -18.34 -4.62
C LEU A 414 -13.92 -17.84 -5.82
N LYS A 415 -14.61 -17.43 -6.88
CA LYS A 415 -13.96 -16.80 -8.05
C LYS A 415 -13.22 -15.52 -7.63
N ARG A 416 -12.12 -15.20 -8.32
CA ARG A 416 -11.36 -13.97 -8.08
C ARG A 416 -12.27 -12.76 -8.23
N THR A 417 -12.38 -11.95 -7.18
CA THR A 417 -13.29 -10.81 -7.11
C THR A 417 -12.59 -9.61 -6.50
N ALA A 418 -12.93 -8.41 -7.01
CA ALA A 418 -12.42 -7.16 -6.48
C ALA A 418 -12.90 -6.93 -5.04
N LEU A 419 -12.07 -6.25 -4.25
CA LEU A 419 -12.39 -5.81 -2.91
C LEU A 419 -12.40 -4.28 -2.81
N SER A 420 -12.99 -3.79 -1.74
CA SER A 420 -13.04 -2.37 -1.38
C SER A 420 -12.41 -2.14 -0.01
N ALA A 421 -11.99 -0.91 0.23
CA ALA A 421 -11.38 -0.48 1.48
C ALA A 421 -12.37 -0.56 2.64
N ASP A 422 -11.95 -1.12 3.78
CA ASP A 422 -12.69 -1.01 5.05
C ASP A 422 -14.16 -1.46 4.96
N ALA A 423 -14.38 -2.65 4.40
CA ALA A 423 -15.71 -3.15 4.05
C ALA A 423 -15.85 -4.68 4.22
N GLU A 424 -17.08 -5.12 4.48
CA GLU A 424 -17.47 -6.53 4.41
C GLU A 424 -18.04 -6.88 3.03
N HIS A 425 -17.54 -7.96 2.46
CA HIS A 425 -17.91 -8.46 1.13
C HIS A 425 -18.60 -9.81 1.32
N GLU A 426 -19.91 -9.83 1.13
CA GLU A 426 -20.75 -11.01 1.32
C GLU A 426 -21.02 -11.70 0.00
N PHE A 427 -20.80 -13.01 -0.04
CA PHE A 427 -21.08 -13.86 -1.19
C PHE A 427 -22.00 -14.99 -0.76
N LEU A 428 -23.14 -15.14 -1.44
CA LEU A 428 -24.08 -16.23 -1.23
C LEU A 428 -24.00 -17.22 -2.38
N ARG A 429 -24.16 -18.51 -2.07
CA ARG A 429 -24.15 -19.59 -3.08
C ARG A 429 -25.33 -19.46 -4.04
N ASP A 430 -26.50 -19.10 -3.51
CA ASP A 430 -27.75 -19.06 -4.27
C ASP A 430 -27.77 -17.94 -5.32
N ASP A 431 -26.86 -16.97 -5.22
CA ASP A 431 -26.63 -15.97 -6.29
C ASP A 431 -25.98 -16.59 -7.53
N GLY A 432 -25.46 -17.82 -7.44
CA GLY A 432 -24.93 -18.65 -8.54
C GLY A 432 -23.70 -18.12 -9.27
N LYS A 433 -23.21 -16.93 -8.88
CA LYS A 433 -22.21 -16.17 -9.65
C LYS A 433 -20.78 -16.35 -9.14
N MET A 434 -20.58 -16.31 -7.82
CA MET A 434 -19.25 -16.16 -7.20
C MET A 434 -18.77 -17.40 -6.46
N ILE A 435 -19.62 -18.01 -5.61
CA ILE A 435 -19.29 -19.28 -4.97
C ILE A 435 -19.46 -20.40 -6.00
N VAL A 436 -18.36 -21.08 -6.30
CA VAL A 436 -18.32 -22.24 -7.18
C VAL A 436 -18.00 -23.48 -6.35
N ASN A 437 -18.51 -24.65 -6.74
CA ASN A 437 -18.29 -25.90 -6.00
C ASN A 437 -18.71 -25.86 -4.52
N GLY A 438 -19.58 -24.92 -4.11
CA GLY A 438 -20.05 -24.80 -2.72
C GLY A 438 -20.81 -26.02 -2.20
N SER A 439 -21.30 -26.90 -3.09
CA SER A 439 -21.92 -28.18 -2.74
C SER A 439 -20.92 -29.30 -2.43
N ARG A 440 -19.61 -29.11 -2.66
CA ARG A 440 -18.58 -30.10 -2.31
C ARG A 440 -18.30 -30.08 -0.81
N GLY A 441 -17.78 -31.19 -0.29
CA GLY A 441 -17.21 -31.21 1.05
C GLY A 441 -15.97 -30.30 1.13
N VAL A 442 -15.76 -29.63 2.26
CA VAL A 442 -14.64 -28.71 2.47
C VAL A 442 -14.07 -28.89 3.87
N THR A 443 -12.77 -29.20 3.99
CA THR A 443 -12.07 -29.25 5.28
C THR A 443 -11.07 -28.12 5.46
N HIS A 444 -10.46 -27.67 4.35
CA HIS A 444 -9.52 -26.55 4.35
C HIS A 444 -9.82 -25.60 3.21
N VAL A 445 -9.41 -24.34 3.39
CA VAL A 445 -9.45 -23.32 2.36
C VAL A 445 -8.10 -22.63 2.23
N ARG A 446 -7.74 -22.24 1.01
CA ARG A 446 -6.62 -21.36 0.68
C ARG A 446 -7.22 -20.02 0.24
N VAL A 447 -7.02 -19.00 1.05
CA VAL A 447 -7.43 -17.62 0.75
C VAL A 447 -6.26 -16.95 0.05
N SER A 448 -6.43 -16.60 -1.22
CA SER A 448 -5.41 -15.95 -2.03
C SER A 448 -5.76 -14.49 -2.26
N ILE A 449 -4.85 -13.59 -1.94
CA ILE A 449 -4.99 -12.13 -2.10
C ILE A 449 -4.06 -11.63 -3.20
N TYR A 450 -4.52 -10.67 -4.00
CA TYR A 450 -3.81 -10.21 -5.19
C TYR A 450 -3.56 -8.69 -5.17
N PRO A 451 -2.35 -8.25 -5.57
CA PRO A 451 -1.11 -9.04 -5.60
C PRO A 451 -0.54 -9.29 -4.19
N ASP A 452 -0.98 -8.49 -3.24
CA ASP A 452 -0.58 -8.45 -1.83
C ASP A 452 -1.59 -7.55 -1.08
N GLY A 453 -1.60 -7.55 0.25
CA GLY A 453 -2.49 -6.70 1.05
C GLY A 453 -2.74 -7.23 2.46
N GLY A 454 -3.76 -6.68 3.11
CA GLY A 454 -4.26 -7.20 4.38
C GLY A 454 -5.78 -7.40 4.42
N LEU A 455 -6.19 -8.41 5.19
CA LEU A 455 -7.58 -8.76 5.48
C LEU A 455 -7.80 -8.74 7.00
N SER A 456 -8.98 -8.30 7.42
CA SER A 456 -9.40 -8.35 8.82
C SER A 456 -9.91 -9.73 9.18
N ARG A 457 -10.94 -10.22 8.46
CA ARG A 457 -11.61 -11.50 8.73
C ARG A 457 -12.02 -12.24 7.47
N VAL A 458 -12.12 -13.56 7.61
CA VAL A 458 -12.72 -14.47 6.64
C VAL A 458 -13.73 -15.34 7.37
N ARG A 459 -15.00 -15.29 6.96
CA ARG A 459 -16.09 -16.11 7.51
C ARG A 459 -16.62 -17.05 6.47
N ILE A 460 -16.78 -18.32 6.82
CA ILE A 460 -17.35 -19.33 5.93
C ILE A 460 -18.48 -20.01 6.69
N TYR A 461 -19.69 -19.97 6.14
CA TYR A 461 -20.88 -20.59 6.71
C TYR A 461 -21.39 -21.69 5.79
N GLY A 462 -21.99 -22.71 6.39
CA GLY A 462 -22.54 -23.83 5.66
C GLY A 462 -22.96 -24.99 6.56
N HIS A 463 -23.25 -26.12 5.93
CA HIS A 463 -23.73 -27.31 6.62
C HIS A 463 -22.55 -28.12 7.21
N PRO A 464 -22.49 -28.33 8.54
CA PRO A 464 -21.39 -29.05 9.19
C PRO A 464 -21.53 -30.57 9.01
N PHE A 465 -20.41 -31.29 9.16
CA PHE A 465 -20.40 -32.76 9.20
C PHE A 465 -21.34 -33.30 10.30
N SER A 466 -22.44 -33.95 9.91
CA SER A 466 -23.27 -34.73 10.83
C SER A 466 -22.61 -36.09 11.06
N LYS A 467 -22.00 -36.28 12.24
CA LYS A 467 -21.84 -37.64 12.77
C LYS A 467 -23.24 -38.12 13.11
N LYS A 468 -23.87 -38.94 12.26
CA LYS A 468 -25.00 -39.75 12.74
C LYS A 468 -24.49 -40.55 13.93
N ASP A 469 -25.02 -40.27 15.13
CA ASP A 469 -24.79 -41.13 16.29
C ASP A 469 -25.35 -42.51 15.95
N SER A 470 -24.46 -43.49 15.83
CA SER A 470 -24.79 -44.90 15.59
C SER A 470 -25.59 -45.55 16.74
N ASN A 471 -26.04 -44.75 17.72
CA ASN A 471 -26.86 -45.19 18.85
C ASN A 471 -28.35 -44.93 18.67
N GLU A 472 -28.79 -43.98 17.83
CA GLU A 472 -30.23 -43.73 17.63
C GLU A 472 -30.90 -44.77 16.72
N GLU A 473 -30.20 -45.28 15.69
CA GLU A 473 -30.75 -46.36 14.84
C GLU A 473 -30.90 -47.70 15.59
N ARG A 474 -30.21 -47.91 16.73
CA ARG A 474 -30.37 -49.10 17.58
C ARG A 474 -31.57 -49.03 18.54
N LEU A 475 -32.05 -47.83 18.86
CA LEU A 475 -33.22 -47.65 19.74
C LEU A 475 -34.54 -47.76 18.99
N ILE A 476 -34.56 -47.42 17.70
CA ILE A 476 -35.78 -47.48 16.87
C ILE A 476 -36.02 -48.89 16.30
N SER A 477 -35.01 -49.77 16.25
CA SER A 477 -35.20 -51.18 15.86
C SER A 477 -35.68 -52.10 16.99
N HIS A 478 -35.91 -51.55 18.19
CA HIS A 478 -36.36 -52.29 19.38
C HIS A 478 -37.63 -51.71 20.03
N LEU A 479 -38.33 -50.81 19.34
CA LEU A 479 -39.70 -50.40 19.61
C LEU A 479 -40.57 -50.82 18.41
#